data_AF-A0AAZ1XJ99-F1
#
_entry.id   AF-A0AAZ1XJ99-F1
#
_cell.length_a   1.000
_cell.length_b   1.000
_cell.length_c   1.000
_cell.angle_alpha   90.00
_cell.angle_beta   90.00
_cell.angle_gamma   90.00
#
_symmetry.space_group_name_H-M   'P 1'
#
loop_
_entity.id
_entity.type
_entity.pdbx_description
1 polymer ?
#
loop_
_entity_poly.entity_id
_entity_poly.type
_entity_poly.pdbx_seq_one_letter_code
_entity_poly.pdbx_strand_id
1 'polypeptide(L)'
;MIFFLFFKLHSGFLFFWRFFCLFWGVYFSSVSVSFQSGFSCFRVRSCGECLAAGPHCAWCTEENFLEVGQHIWERCDTAGALLKRGCPFDHLEDPRGPTVLLKNRKITFHPKEQRHKRRHREVTQLQPQTVLLHLRPGEPQSFEVKFKHVEDYPIDLYYLMDLSFSIENDLMNVKKLGADMKEMKNVTSDFRLDFCAFVGKTVMLYISPPWPCTPPFTYHNILSLTTKGSLFTELVGGQRISSNLDSPEGGLDALMQATMCEQIGWRNVTRLLVFSTDAVFHIAGKLSCIVLPNNGKCHFIFFIFTKEKKFKLKWNVQIIFAVTEKVVPLYKSHEKLNDSVGFIAFSNNTFSNNNRNFCTTLSVFHIVLEEY
;
A
#
# COMPACT_ATOMS: atom_id res chain seq x y z
N MET A 1 -19.61 -58.75 -1.98
CA MET A 1 -18.99 -60.09 -1.89
C MET A 1 -19.12 -60.70 -3.29
N ILE A 2 -18.12 -60.50 -4.15
CA ILE A 2 -16.87 -61.27 -4.22
C ILE A 2 -17.10 -62.54 -5.05
N PHE A 3 -16.40 -62.57 -6.20
CA PHE A 3 -15.84 -63.74 -6.88
C PHE A 3 -16.88 -64.74 -7.44
N PHE A 4 -16.84 -65.18 -8.69
CA PHE A 4 -15.78 -65.55 -9.62
C PHE A 4 -16.40 -65.37 -11.02
N LEU A 5 -15.76 -64.67 -11.96
CA LEU A 5 -15.17 -65.32 -13.13
C LEU A 5 -14.29 -64.29 -13.87
N PHE A 6 -13.23 -63.85 -13.18
CA PHE A 6 -11.97 -63.58 -13.85
C PHE A 6 -11.39 -64.93 -14.26
N PHE A 7 -11.16 -65.17 -15.54
CA PHE A 7 -10.03 -65.91 -16.13
C PHE A 7 -10.40 -66.42 -17.53
N LYS A 8 -10.15 -65.57 -18.54
CA LYS A 8 -9.61 -65.90 -19.86
C LYS A 8 -10.03 -64.82 -20.84
N LEU A 9 -9.14 -63.86 -21.07
CA LEU A 9 -8.90 -63.21 -22.37
C LEU A 9 -7.75 -62.21 -22.17
N HIS A 10 -6.60 -62.74 -21.72
CA HIS A 10 -5.32 -62.08 -21.80
C HIS A 10 -4.63 -62.60 -23.07
N SER A 11 -3.87 -61.73 -23.76
CA SER A 11 -3.00 -62.02 -24.92
C SER A 11 -3.54 -61.67 -26.32
N GLY A 12 -3.90 -60.40 -26.55
CA GLY A 12 -4.11 -59.91 -27.93
C GLY A 12 -3.95 -58.41 -28.18
N PHE A 13 -3.96 -57.56 -27.14
CA PHE A 13 -4.11 -56.11 -27.34
C PHE A 13 -2.85 -55.26 -27.13
N LEU A 14 -1.71 -55.87 -26.75
CA LEU A 14 -0.47 -55.15 -26.44
C LEU A 14 0.53 -55.07 -27.62
N PHE A 15 0.22 -55.67 -28.77
CA PHE A 15 1.14 -55.68 -29.92
C PHE A 15 0.86 -54.59 -30.96
N PHE A 16 -0.34 -53.98 -30.97
CA PHE A 16 -0.72 -53.01 -31.99
C PHE A 16 -0.27 -51.57 -31.71
N TRP A 17 0.07 -51.21 -30.47
CA TRP A 17 0.39 -49.81 -30.14
C TRP A 17 1.88 -49.46 -30.27
N ARG A 18 2.76 -50.46 -30.38
CA ARG A 18 4.21 -50.24 -30.50
C ARG A 18 4.69 -49.89 -31.91
N PHE A 19 3.92 -50.21 -32.95
CA PHE A 19 4.30 -49.90 -34.34
C PHE A 19 3.80 -48.53 -34.84
N PHE A 20 2.81 -47.92 -34.19
CA PHE A 20 2.26 -46.63 -34.62
C PHE A 20 3.13 -45.43 -34.20
N CYS A 21 3.92 -45.55 -33.12
CA CYS A 21 4.78 -44.46 -32.64
C CYS A 21 6.12 -44.32 -33.37
N LEU A 22 6.55 -45.32 -34.17
CA LEU A 22 7.86 -45.29 -34.84
C LEU A 22 7.82 -44.77 -36.28
N PHE A 23 6.64 -44.66 -36.90
CA PHE A 23 6.50 -44.18 -38.29
C PHE A 23 5.97 -42.75 -38.43
N TRP A 24 5.51 -42.12 -37.34
CA TRP A 24 5.07 -40.71 -37.31
C TRP A 24 5.93 -39.82 -36.39
N GLY A 25 7.13 -40.28 -36.04
CA GLY A 25 8.08 -39.56 -35.18
C GLY A 25 9.23 -38.84 -35.91
N VAL A 26 9.30 -38.89 -37.24
CA VAL A 26 10.48 -38.43 -38.02
C VAL A 26 10.17 -37.28 -39.00
N TYR A 27 8.96 -36.73 -38.99
CA TYR A 27 8.58 -35.61 -39.88
C TYR A 27 8.04 -34.39 -39.12
N PHE A 28 8.73 -33.99 -38.06
CA PHE A 28 8.61 -32.64 -37.51
C PHE A 28 10.01 -32.13 -37.17
N SER A 29 10.78 -31.86 -38.22
CA SER A 29 11.89 -30.92 -38.10
C SER A 29 11.30 -29.59 -37.64
N SER A 30 11.69 -29.17 -36.45
CA SER A 30 11.40 -27.87 -35.89
C SER A 30 12.02 -26.79 -36.77
N VAL A 31 11.26 -26.34 -37.78
CA VAL A 31 11.43 -24.99 -38.31
C VAL A 31 10.93 -24.07 -37.21
N SER A 32 11.86 -23.59 -36.39
CA SER A 32 11.64 -22.41 -35.58
C SER A 32 11.45 -21.25 -36.55
N VAL A 33 10.23 -21.06 -37.06
CA VAL A 33 9.85 -19.79 -37.67
C VAL A 33 9.90 -18.80 -36.52
N SER A 34 11.02 -18.08 -36.42
CA SER A 34 11.04 -16.81 -35.72
C SER A 34 9.98 -15.96 -36.40
N PHE A 35 8.79 -15.86 -35.81
CA PHE A 35 7.81 -14.87 -36.23
C PHE A 35 8.37 -13.53 -35.80
N GLN A 36 9.29 -13.01 -36.60
CA GLN A 36 9.74 -11.63 -36.48
C GLN A 36 8.51 -10.84 -36.92
N SER A 37 7.67 -10.47 -35.95
CA SER A 37 6.58 -9.53 -36.18
C SER A 37 7.22 -8.34 -36.89
N GLY A 38 6.97 -8.26 -38.20
CA GLY A 38 7.53 -7.23 -39.06
C GLY A 38 7.12 -5.90 -38.47
N PHE A 39 8.06 -5.27 -37.78
CA PHE A 39 7.90 -3.99 -37.17
C PHE A 39 7.56 -3.00 -38.30
N SER A 40 6.27 -2.65 -38.40
CA SER A 40 5.74 -1.98 -39.59
C SER A 40 5.83 -0.46 -39.43
N CYS A 41 6.89 0.13 -39.97
CA CYS A 41 7.07 1.58 -40.07
C CYS A 41 6.29 2.24 -41.24
N PHE A 42 5.41 1.48 -41.90
CA PHE A 42 4.77 1.90 -43.17
C PHE A 42 3.50 2.74 -42.98
N ARG A 43 3.13 3.49 -44.05
CA ARG A 43 1.96 4.39 -44.15
C ARG A 43 2.00 5.65 -43.28
N VAL A 44 3.18 6.26 -43.17
CA VAL A 44 3.38 7.55 -42.51
C VAL A 44 3.69 8.66 -43.52
N ARG A 45 3.30 9.89 -43.24
CA ARG A 45 3.46 11.04 -44.14
C ARG A 45 4.47 12.07 -43.64
N SER A 46 4.95 11.93 -42.42
CA SER A 46 5.90 12.86 -41.80
C SER A 46 6.86 12.14 -40.85
N CYS A 47 7.97 12.82 -40.52
CA CYS A 47 8.93 12.36 -39.52
C CYS A 47 8.26 12.10 -38.15
N GLY A 48 7.38 13.00 -37.70
CA GLY A 48 6.66 12.83 -36.44
C GLY A 48 5.77 11.57 -36.41
N GLU A 49 5.04 11.31 -37.49
CA GLU A 49 4.23 10.08 -37.62
C GLU A 49 5.11 8.82 -37.64
N CYS A 50 6.25 8.88 -38.33
CA CYS A 50 7.22 7.78 -38.37
C CYS A 50 7.76 7.41 -36.99
N LEU A 51 8.19 8.41 -36.21
CA LEU A 51 8.75 8.19 -34.88
C LEU A 51 7.69 7.76 -33.86
N ALA A 52 6.43 8.13 -34.08
CA ALA A 52 5.29 7.68 -33.28
C ALA A 52 4.79 6.27 -33.65
N ALA A 53 5.05 5.79 -34.88
CA ALA A 53 4.61 4.47 -35.34
C ALA A 53 5.30 3.32 -34.60
N GLY A 54 6.54 3.51 -34.16
CA GLY A 54 7.23 2.52 -33.35
C GLY A 54 8.61 2.95 -32.85
N PRO A 55 9.11 2.32 -31.78
CA PRO A 55 10.41 2.63 -31.17
C PRO A 55 11.61 2.24 -32.04
N HIS A 56 11.39 1.42 -33.07
CA HIS A 56 12.42 0.92 -33.99
C HIS A 56 12.46 1.69 -35.31
N CYS A 57 11.49 2.57 -35.58
CA CYS A 57 11.43 3.34 -36.82
C CYS A 57 12.43 4.51 -36.80
N ALA A 58 12.86 4.96 -37.96
CA ALA A 58 13.72 6.12 -38.13
C ALA A 58 13.30 6.81 -39.43
N TRP A 59 13.66 8.07 -39.59
CA TRP A 59 13.27 8.86 -40.75
C TRP A 59 14.48 9.41 -41.50
N CYS A 60 14.52 9.25 -42.82
CA CYS A 60 15.57 9.84 -43.65
C CYS A 60 15.15 11.22 -44.19
N THR A 61 15.91 12.26 -43.84
CA THR A 61 15.68 13.65 -44.28
C THR A 61 16.40 14.02 -45.58
N GLU A 62 17.34 13.18 -46.05
CA GLU A 62 18.11 13.42 -47.27
C GLU A 62 17.20 13.64 -48.50
N GLU A 63 17.39 14.75 -49.21
CA GLU A 63 16.50 15.15 -50.30
C GLU A 63 16.50 14.12 -51.43
N ASN A 64 17.68 13.62 -51.80
CA ASN A 64 17.88 12.68 -52.92
C ASN A 64 17.71 11.20 -52.54
N PHE A 65 17.15 10.90 -51.35
CA PHE A 65 16.99 9.53 -50.88
C PHE A 65 15.93 8.73 -51.65
N LEU A 66 14.87 9.39 -52.14
CA LEU A 66 13.79 8.73 -52.87
C LEU A 66 14.07 8.74 -54.38
N GLU A 67 13.95 7.57 -55.00
CA GLU A 67 14.01 7.45 -56.46
C GLU A 67 12.68 7.87 -57.13
N VAL A 68 12.73 8.14 -58.42
CA VAL A 68 11.53 8.51 -59.21
C VAL A 68 10.51 7.36 -59.15
N GLY A 69 9.32 7.65 -58.62
CA GLY A 69 8.23 6.68 -58.45
C GLY A 69 8.11 6.11 -57.02
N GLN A 70 9.06 6.39 -56.14
CA GLN A 70 8.96 6.03 -54.72
C GLN A 70 8.08 7.02 -53.95
N HIS A 71 7.50 6.54 -52.86
CA HIS A 71 6.56 7.31 -52.06
C HIS A 71 7.19 7.86 -50.77
N ILE A 72 6.64 8.98 -50.26
CA ILE A 72 7.14 9.68 -49.06
C ILE A 72 7.26 8.75 -47.83
N TRP A 73 6.34 7.80 -47.67
CA TRP A 73 6.38 6.87 -46.53
C TRP A 73 7.60 5.94 -46.53
N GLU A 74 8.30 5.78 -47.66
CA GLU A 74 9.53 4.98 -47.74
C GLU A 74 10.74 5.65 -47.07
N ARG A 75 10.62 6.93 -46.70
CA ARG A 75 11.57 7.61 -45.81
C ARG A 75 11.52 7.08 -44.38
N CYS A 76 10.48 6.33 -44.02
CA CYS A 76 10.31 5.71 -42.72
C CYS A 76 10.57 4.20 -42.78
N ASP A 77 11.62 3.76 -42.09
CA ASP A 77 11.94 2.34 -41.92
C ASP A 77 12.83 2.21 -40.67
N THR A 78 13.30 1.02 -40.33
CA THR A 78 14.33 0.86 -39.31
C THR A 78 15.61 1.59 -39.69
N ALA A 79 16.32 2.15 -38.70
CA ALA A 79 17.60 2.83 -38.91
C ALA A 79 18.59 1.99 -39.75
N GLY A 80 18.69 0.70 -39.44
CA GLY A 80 19.56 -0.23 -40.18
C GLY A 80 19.14 -0.45 -41.64
N ALA A 81 17.85 -0.40 -41.96
CA ALA A 81 17.37 -0.52 -43.34
C ALA A 81 17.62 0.76 -44.14
N LEU A 82 17.40 1.94 -43.55
CA LEU A 82 17.64 3.23 -44.19
C LEU A 82 19.13 3.43 -44.52
N LEU A 83 20.02 3.08 -43.59
CA LEU A 83 21.47 3.14 -43.81
C LEU A 83 21.90 2.21 -44.96
N LYS A 84 21.34 0.99 -45.04
CA LYS A 84 21.62 0.06 -46.15
C LYS A 84 21.11 0.56 -47.50
N ARG A 85 20.04 1.35 -47.52
CA ARG A 85 19.51 2.01 -48.71
C ARG A 85 20.28 3.27 -49.11
N GLY A 86 21.30 3.67 -48.34
CA GLY A 86 22.14 4.82 -48.66
C GLY A 86 21.70 6.13 -48.02
N CYS A 87 20.84 6.11 -46.98
CA CYS A 87 20.60 7.29 -46.17
C CYS A 87 21.89 7.69 -45.41
N PRO A 88 22.40 8.92 -45.55
CA PRO A 88 23.53 9.41 -44.77
C PRO A 88 23.21 9.42 -43.26
N PHE A 89 24.23 9.17 -42.43
CA PHE A 89 24.06 9.14 -40.96
C PHE A 89 23.62 10.48 -40.36
N ASP A 90 24.09 11.59 -40.92
CA ASP A 90 23.76 12.97 -40.55
C ASP A 90 22.34 13.40 -40.97
N HIS A 91 21.73 12.66 -41.89
CA HIS A 91 20.34 12.86 -42.33
C HIS A 91 19.38 11.75 -41.84
N LEU A 92 19.83 10.94 -40.88
CA LEU A 92 19.01 9.94 -40.23
C LEU A 92 18.45 10.50 -38.91
N GLU A 93 17.15 10.78 -38.89
CA GLU A 93 16.42 11.20 -37.70
C GLU A 93 15.96 9.98 -36.90
N ASP A 94 16.65 9.71 -35.80
CA ASP A 94 16.34 8.65 -34.83
C ASP A 94 16.50 9.16 -33.39
N PRO A 95 15.70 10.17 -32.94
CA PRO A 95 15.84 10.71 -31.60
C PRO A 95 15.53 9.64 -30.55
N ARG A 96 16.52 9.39 -29.67
CA ARG A 96 16.37 8.55 -28.48
C ARG A 96 16.38 9.44 -27.25
N GLY A 97 15.47 9.18 -26.31
CA GLY A 97 15.36 10.00 -25.11
C GLY A 97 16.31 9.52 -24.02
N PRO A 98 17.17 10.38 -23.44
CA PRO A 98 18.02 10.00 -22.32
C PRO A 98 17.25 9.94 -21.00
N THR A 99 17.81 9.18 -20.06
CA THR A 99 17.45 9.22 -18.64
C THR A 99 18.47 10.08 -17.90
N VAL A 100 18.02 11.16 -17.24
CA VAL A 100 18.88 12.12 -16.55
C VAL A 100 18.56 12.16 -15.06
N LEU A 101 19.55 11.91 -14.21
CA LEU A 101 19.39 12.02 -12.75
C LEU A 101 19.58 13.47 -12.30
N LEU A 102 18.49 14.13 -11.87
CA LEU A 102 18.53 15.53 -11.43
C LEU A 102 18.90 15.67 -9.94
N LYS A 103 18.39 14.78 -9.09
CA LYS A 103 18.72 14.72 -7.66
C LYS A 103 19.00 13.28 -7.26
N ASN A 104 20.24 13.01 -6.85
CA ASN A 104 20.71 11.68 -6.49
C ASN A 104 21.60 11.71 -5.24
N ARG A 105 21.03 12.13 -4.11
CA ARG A 105 21.67 12.09 -2.80
C ARG A 105 21.86 10.64 -2.37
N LYS A 106 23.04 10.33 -1.85
CA LYS A 106 23.39 8.98 -1.40
C LYS A 106 22.55 8.56 -0.20
N ILE A 107 22.20 7.28 -0.16
CA ILE A 107 21.57 6.64 1.01
C ILE A 107 22.41 6.90 2.27
N THR A 108 21.73 7.20 3.38
CA THR A 108 22.37 7.41 4.69
C THR A 108 22.57 6.07 5.39
N PHE A 109 23.84 5.69 5.65
CA PHE A 109 24.17 4.40 6.26
C PHE A 109 24.20 4.42 7.79
N HIS A 110 24.72 5.50 8.39
CA HIS A 110 24.92 5.61 9.84
C HIS A 110 24.37 6.94 10.38
N PRO A 111 23.06 7.02 10.68
CA PRO A 111 22.44 8.24 11.20
C PRO A 111 22.97 8.62 12.60
N LYS A 112 23.41 7.63 13.39
CA LYS A 112 23.88 7.80 14.77
C LYS A 112 25.17 8.61 14.87
N GLU A 113 26.03 8.58 13.86
CA GLU A 113 27.29 9.34 13.81
C GLU A 113 27.08 10.83 13.45
N GLN A 114 25.92 11.18 12.89
CA GLN A 114 25.58 12.57 12.55
C GLN A 114 24.97 13.37 13.74
N ARG A 115 25.10 12.85 14.97
CA ARG A 115 24.55 13.43 16.22
C ARG A 115 24.92 14.89 16.48
N HIS A 116 25.99 15.40 15.88
CA HIS A 116 26.47 16.77 16.10
C HIS A 116 25.70 17.86 15.34
N LYS A 117 24.85 17.52 14.36
CA LYS A 117 24.03 18.52 13.64
C LYS A 117 22.60 18.55 14.19
N ARG A 118 22.37 19.43 15.17
CA ARG A 118 21.11 19.66 15.92
C ARG A 118 19.90 20.18 15.12
N ARG A 119 19.89 20.09 13.78
CA ARG A 119 18.73 20.48 12.96
C ARG A 119 18.38 19.30 12.06
N HIS A 120 17.21 18.72 12.29
CA HIS A 120 16.55 17.66 11.49
C HIS A 120 17.51 16.75 10.73
N ARG A 121 17.78 15.55 11.27
CA ARG A 121 18.55 14.50 10.58
C ARG A 121 17.95 14.30 9.18
N GLU A 122 18.60 14.84 8.14
CA GLU A 122 18.15 14.68 6.76
C GLU A 122 18.58 13.29 6.29
N VAL A 123 17.77 12.30 6.66
CA VAL A 123 18.01 10.89 6.36
C VAL A 123 17.52 10.62 4.94
N THR A 124 18.40 10.08 4.09
CA THR A 124 18.04 9.64 2.74
C THR A 124 17.88 8.12 2.74
N GLN A 125 16.66 7.63 2.59
CA GLN A 125 16.34 6.19 2.47
C GLN A 125 16.18 5.72 1.02
N LEU A 126 15.90 6.64 0.09
CA LEU A 126 15.60 6.33 -1.31
C LEU A 126 16.45 7.20 -2.25
N GLN A 127 17.03 6.59 -3.26
CA GLN A 127 17.81 7.26 -4.32
C GLN A 127 17.50 6.63 -5.69
N PRO A 128 17.40 7.42 -6.77
CA PRO A 128 17.45 8.89 -6.84
C PRO A 128 16.15 9.55 -6.32
N GLN A 129 16.20 10.86 -6.02
CA GLN A 129 15.03 11.63 -5.56
C GLN A 129 14.33 12.37 -6.70
N THR A 130 15.01 12.62 -7.82
CA THR A 130 14.43 13.27 -8.99
C THR A 130 15.10 12.77 -10.26
N VAL A 131 14.30 12.30 -11.21
CA VAL A 131 14.71 11.78 -12.51
C VAL A 131 13.94 12.51 -13.61
N LEU A 132 14.63 12.92 -14.66
CA LEU A 132 14.05 13.43 -15.89
C LEU A 132 14.16 12.34 -16.96
N LEU A 133 13.02 11.91 -17.48
CA LEU A 133 12.93 10.90 -18.53
C LEU A 133 12.48 11.57 -19.82
N HIS A 134 13.31 11.51 -20.86
CA HIS A 134 12.86 11.78 -22.22
C HIS A 134 12.35 10.46 -22.79
N LEU A 135 11.05 10.37 -23.09
CA LEU A 135 10.42 9.13 -23.51
C LEU A 135 10.11 9.17 -25.00
N ARG A 136 10.59 8.16 -25.71
CA ARG A 136 10.15 7.89 -27.07
C ARG A 136 8.92 6.96 -27.03
N PRO A 137 7.87 7.22 -27.83
CA PRO A 137 6.70 6.34 -27.88
C PRO A 137 7.08 4.88 -28.14
N GLY A 138 6.62 3.99 -27.24
CA GLY A 138 6.89 2.56 -27.33
C GLY A 138 8.28 2.10 -26.88
N GLU A 139 9.21 3.01 -26.56
CA GLU A 139 10.54 2.65 -26.05
C GLU A 139 10.54 2.70 -24.51
N PRO A 140 10.75 1.56 -23.83
CA PRO A 140 10.86 1.56 -22.38
C PRO A 140 12.17 2.22 -21.95
N GLN A 141 12.10 3.09 -20.94
CA GLN A 141 13.27 3.60 -20.21
C GLN A 141 13.32 2.96 -18.83
N SER A 142 14.52 2.70 -18.33
CA SER A 142 14.74 2.07 -17.03
C SER A 142 15.78 2.86 -16.24
N PHE A 143 15.53 2.98 -14.93
CA PHE A 143 16.48 3.54 -13.98
C PHE A 143 16.43 2.74 -12.69
N GLU A 144 17.56 2.70 -12.00
CA GLU A 144 17.69 1.96 -10.75
C GLU A 144 17.17 2.81 -9.57
N VAL A 145 16.28 2.23 -8.77
CA VAL A 145 15.88 2.80 -7.47
C VAL A 145 16.49 1.96 -6.37
N LYS A 146 17.27 2.59 -5.50
CA LYS A 146 17.84 1.95 -4.32
C LYS A 146 17.08 2.42 -3.09
N PHE A 147 16.61 1.47 -2.32
CA PHE A 147 15.99 1.68 -1.02
C PHE A 147 16.87 1.06 0.06
N LYS A 148 16.99 1.74 1.19
CA LYS A 148 17.56 1.16 2.40
C LYS A 148 16.80 1.69 3.60
N HIS A 149 16.24 0.76 4.36
CA HIS A 149 15.65 1.04 5.64
C HIS A 149 16.71 1.59 6.61
N VAL A 150 16.34 2.60 7.40
CA VAL A 150 17.25 3.26 8.32
C VAL A 150 16.96 2.84 9.76
N GLU A 151 17.99 2.36 10.45
CA GLU A 151 17.93 2.10 11.88
C GLU A 151 17.63 3.38 12.68
N ASP A 152 16.89 3.25 13.79
CA ASP A 152 16.61 4.37 14.71
C ASP A 152 15.86 5.54 14.03
N TYR A 153 14.87 5.23 13.18
CA TYR A 153 13.98 6.23 12.60
C TYR A 153 12.85 6.61 13.59
N PRO A 154 12.46 7.90 13.69
CA PRO A 154 11.43 8.30 14.66
C PRO A 154 10.06 7.69 14.35
N ILE A 155 9.30 7.42 15.40
CA ILE A 155 7.95 6.85 15.32
C ILE A 155 6.97 7.72 16.09
N ASP A 156 5.87 8.07 15.43
CA ASP A 156 4.66 8.57 16.05
C ASP A 156 3.63 7.44 16.05
N LEU A 157 3.17 7.04 17.23
CA LEU A 157 2.11 6.04 17.40
C LEU A 157 0.86 6.72 17.95
N TYR A 158 -0.26 6.46 17.30
CA TYR A 158 -1.57 6.95 17.69
C TYR A 158 -2.47 5.78 18.05
N TYR A 159 -2.81 5.66 19.32
CA TYR A 159 -3.66 4.58 19.82
C TYR A 159 -5.11 5.05 19.85
N LEU A 160 -5.90 4.59 18.88
CA LEU A 160 -7.32 4.89 18.75
C LEU A 160 -8.16 3.71 19.26
N MET A 161 -8.77 3.89 20.43
CA MET A 161 -9.44 2.84 21.17
C MET A 161 -10.95 3.03 21.25
N ASP A 162 -11.68 1.95 21.05
CA ASP A 162 -13.09 1.85 21.41
C ASP A 162 -13.25 1.86 22.95
N LEU A 163 -14.10 2.74 23.48
CA LEU A 163 -14.45 2.79 24.90
C LEU A 163 -15.91 2.39 25.16
N SER A 164 -16.54 1.64 24.25
CA SER A 164 -17.82 0.98 24.48
C SER A 164 -17.73 -0.02 25.66
N PHE A 165 -18.89 -0.44 26.17
CA PHE A 165 -18.98 -1.24 27.39
C PHE A 165 -18.32 -2.62 27.24
N SER A 166 -18.29 -3.20 26.03
CA SER A 166 -17.69 -4.52 25.78
C SER A 166 -16.16 -4.55 25.98
N ILE A 167 -15.50 -3.39 25.92
CA ILE A 167 -14.04 -3.22 25.97
C ILE A 167 -13.53 -2.90 27.40
N GLU A 168 -14.37 -3.01 28.43
CA GLU A 168 -14.00 -2.68 29.83
C GLU A 168 -12.76 -3.43 30.33
N ASN A 169 -12.68 -4.73 30.03
CA ASN A 169 -11.54 -5.56 30.45
C ASN A 169 -10.24 -5.18 29.72
N ASP A 170 -10.32 -4.79 28.45
CA ASP A 170 -9.17 -4.37 27.66
C ASP A 170 -8.64 -3.01 28.13
N LEU A 171 -9.52 -2.07 28.49
CA LEU A 171 -9.13 -0.77 29.04
C LEU A 171 -8.24 -0.93 30.27
N MET A 172 -8.52 -1.90 31.14
CA MET A 172 -7.69 -2.19 32.32
C MET A 172 -6.26 -2.63 31.98
N ASN A 173 -6.05 -3.23 30.81
CA ASN A 173 -4.72 -3.62 30.34
C ASN A 173 -4.04 -2.48 29.58
N VAL A 174 -4.78 -1.73 28.77
CA VAL A 174 -4.26 -0.56 28.06
C VAL A 174 -3.80 0.53 29.03
N LYS A 175 -4.45 0.67 30.21
CA LYS A 175 -3.97 1.55 31.28
C LYS A 175 -2.54 1.26 31.74
N LYS A 176 -2.05 0.03 31.55
CA LYS A 176 -0.67 -0.38 31.90
C LYS A 176 0.34 -0.05 30.80
N LEU A 177 -0.12 0.20 29.56
CA LEU A 177 0.71 0.45 28.38
C LEU A 177 1.65 1.66 28.53
N GLY A 178 1.29 2.64 29.37
CA GLY A 178 2.13 3.81 29.64
C GLY A 178 3.50 3.45 30.24
N ALA A 179 3.59 2.34 30.99
CA ALA A 179 4.86 1.83 31.51
C ALA A 179 5.72 1.22 30.39
N ASP A 180 5.09 0.56 29.42
CA ASP A 180 5.71 -0.14 28.29
C ASP A 180 6.24 0.83 27.21
N MET A 181 5.84 2.12 27.25
CA MET A 181 6.50 3.17 26.45
C MET A 181 8.02 3.24 26.68
N LYS A 182 8.52 2.76 27.83
CA LYS A 182 9.96 2.67 28.08
C LYS A 182 10.63 1.60 27.22
N GLU A 183 9.94 0.51 26.93
CA GLU A 183 10.46 -0.58 26.09
C GLU A 183 10.61 -0.12 24.63
N MET A 184 9.75 0.78 24.16
CA MET A 184 9.87 1.39 22.82
C MET A 184 11.18 2.15 22.60
N LYS A 185 11.88 2.55 23.66
CA LYS A 185 13.23 3.12 23.56
C LYS A 185 14.27 2.15 23.00
N ASN A 186 14.01 0.84 23.06
CA ASN A 186 14.89 -0.17 22.47
C ASN A 186 14.70 -0.28 20.94
N VAL A 187 13.56 0.18 20.42
CA VAL A 187 13.24 0.16 18.99
C VAL A 187 13.68 1.47 18.33
N THR A 188 13.35 2.60 18.93
CA THR A 188 13.73 3.93 18.42
C THR A 188 14.03 4.88 19.57
N SER A 189 15.03 5.73 19.38
CA SER A 189 15.38 6.79 20.34
C SER A 189 14.39 7.94 20.35
N ASP A 190 13.49 8.02 19.37
CA ASP A 190 12.50 9.08 19.21
C ASP A 190 11.10 8.50 18.98
N PHE A 191 10.39 8.26 20.08
CA PHE A 191 9.04 7.70 20.12
C PHE A 191 8.06 8.70 20.74
N ARG A 192 6.93 8.95 20.09
CA ARG A 192 5.79 9.68 20.65
C ARG A 192 4.53 8.83 20.61
N LEU A 193 3.74 8.90 21.68
CA LEU A 193 2.46 8.21 21.81
C LEU A 193 1.33 9.23 21.99
N ASP A 194 0.23 8.99 21.28
CA ASP A 194 -1.06 9.67 21.43
C ASP A 194 -2.12 8.63 21.82
N PHE A 195 -3.12 9.04 22.59
CA PHE A 195 -4.25 8.20 22.96
C PHE A 195 -5.56 8.93 22.70
N CYS A 196 -6.43 8.28 21.93
CA CYS A 196 -7.74 8.78 21.58
C CYS A 196 -8.79 7.70 21.74
N ALA A 197 -10.01 8.13 22.04
CA ALA A 197 -11.13 7.24 22.25
C ALA A 197 -12.28 7.52 21.28
N PHE A 198 -13.08 6.49 21.01
CA PHE A 198 -14.36 6.59 20.32
C PHE A 198 -15.40 5.64 20.92
N VAL A 199 -16.67 5.90 20.65
CA VAL A 199 -17.80 5.02 20.96
C VAL A 199 -18.72 5.05 19.74
N GLY A 200 -19.90 5.67 19.83
CA GLY A 200 -20.86 5.80 18.75
C GLY A 200 -21.24 7.25 18.44
N LYS A 201 -22.12 7.41 17.45
CA LYS A 201 -22.71 8.71 17.12
C LYS A 201 -23.76 9.07 18.18
N THR A 202 -23.72 10.30 18.71
CA THR A 202 -24.67 10.75 19.74
C THR A 202 -26.01 11.25 19.16
N VAL A 203 -26.46 10.64 18.05
CA VAL A 203 -27.56 11.16 17.22
C VAL A 203 -28.86 10.43 17.55
N MET A 204 -29.36 10.61 18.78
CA MET A 204 -30.78 10.58 19.18
C MET A 204 -30.84 10.85 20.70
N LEU A 205 -31.86 11.57 21.14
CA LEU A 205 -32.04 12.04 22.52
C LEU A 205 -32.27 10.89 23.52
N TYR A 206 -31.64 11.02 24.69
CA TYR A 206 -31.80 10.21 25.91
C TYR A 206 -31.11 8.83 25.94
N ILE A 207 -29.79 8.84 26.14
CA ILE A 207 -29.10 7.71 26.77
C ILE A 207 -28.47 8.26 28.05
N SER A 208 -29.23 8.23 29.15
CA SER A 208 -28.56 8.22 30.46
C SER A 208 -27.82 6.89 30.49
N PRO A 209 -26.48 6.90 30.47
CA PRO A 209 -25.73 5.67 30.41
C PRO A 209 -25.98 4.88 31.71
N PRO A 210 -26.10 3.54 31.67
CA PRO A 210 -26.25 2.76 32.89
C PRO A 210 -25.01 2.99 33.77
N TRP A 211 -25.19 3.29 35.05
CA TRP A 211 -24.08 3.34 36.01
C TRP A 211 -23.32 2.00 35.94
N PRO A 212 -21.99 1.97 35.74
CA PRO A 212 -20.99 3.04 35.98
C PRO A 212 -20.45 3.80 34.75
N CYS A 213 -21.20 3.85 33.64
CA CYS A 213 -20.74 4.39 32.36
C CYS A 213 -20.75 5.93 32.27
N THR A 214 -19.84 6.51 31.47
CA THR A 214 -19.89 7.94 31.08
C THR A 214 -20.83 8.17 29.89
N PRO A 215 -21.28 9.42 29.64
CA PRO A 215 -22.10 9.74 28.47
C PRO A 215 -21.40 9.36 27.15
N PRO A 216 -22.15 8.87 26.14
CA PRO A 216 -21.60 8.53 24.84
C PRO A 216 -20.98 9.75 24.14
N PHE A 217 -19.91 9.49 23.40
CA PHE A 217 -19.21 10.48 22.59
C PHE A 217 -18.70 9.81 21.31
N THR A 218 -18.51 10.60 20.26
CA THR A 218 -18.06 10.07 18.96
C THR A 218 -16.56 9.93 18.88
N TYR A 219 -15.82 10.94 19.34
CA TYR A 219 -14.36 10.94 19.30
C TYR A 219 -13.82 11.95 20.30
N HIS A 220 -12.86 11.52 21.13
CA HIS A 220 -12.14 12.38 22.07
C HIS A 220 -10.62 12.16 21.95
N ASN A 221 -9.88 13.25 21.78
CA ASN A 221 -8.43 13.24 21.97
C ASN A 221 -8.13 13.43 23.46
N ILE A 222 -7.62 12.37 24.09
CA ILE A 222 -7.34 12.33 25.53
C ILE A 222 -5.89 12.75 25.80
N LEU A 223 -4.96 12.29 24.96
CA LEU A 223 -3.54 12.56 25.08
C LEU A 223 -2.95 12.86 23.71
N SER A 224 -2.52 14.10 23.50
CA SER A 224 -1.78 14.47 22.30
C SER A 224 -0.38 13.82 22.25
N LEU A 225 0.14 13.54 21.05
CA LEU A 225 1.47 12.98 20.79
C LEU A 225 2.57 13.52 21.73
N THR A 226 3.05 12.66 22.64
CA THR A 226 4.03 13.02 23.66
C THR A 226 5.08 11.93 23.88
N THR A 227 6.24 12.32 24.39
CA THR A 227 7.30 11.41 24.85
C THR A 227 7.15 11.03 26.34
N LYS A 228 6.21 11.67 27.06
CA LYS A 228 6.03 11.52 28.51
C LYS A 228 5.05 10.39 28.84
N GLY A 229 5.56 9.19 29.09
CA GLY A 229 4.71 8.05 29.49
C GLY A 229 3.94 8.25 30.80
N SER A 230 4.41 9.13 31.70
CA SER A 230 3.66 9.48 32.91
C SER A 230 2.31 10.15 32.62
N LEU A 231 2.23 10.98 31.57
CA LEU A 231 0.97 11.61 31.15
C LEU A 231 -0.02 10.57 30.61
N PHE A 232 0.50 9.54 29.92
CA PHE A 232 -0.35 8.42 29.49
C PHE A 232 -0.94 7.69 30.70
N THR A 233 -0.11 7.31 31.68
CA THR A 233 -0.58 6.61 32.88
C THR A 233 -1.64 7.42 33.63
N GLU A 234 -1.47 8.74 33.73
CA GLU A 234 -2.42 9.64 34.39
C GLU A 234 -3.73 9.78 33.61
N LEU A 235 -3.66 10.22 32.34
CA LEU A 235 -4.85 10.57 31.55
C LEU A 235 -5.63 9.33 31.10
N VAL A 236 -4.92 8.28 30.66
CA VAL A 236 -5.55 7.01 30.25
C VAL A 236 -6.01 6.22 31.48
N GLY A 237 -5.25 6.26 32.58
CA GLY A 237 -5.63 5.68 33.86
C GLY A 237 -6.97 6.20 34.39
N GLY A 238 -7.25 7.49 34.17
CA GLY A 238 -8.49 8.15 34.54
C GLY A 238 -9.71 7.88 33.65
N GLN A 239 -9.54 7.25 32.49
CA GLN A 239 -10.66 6.99 31.57
C GLN A 239 -11.61 5.93 32.13
N ARG A 240 -12.88 6.07 31.78
CA ARG A 240 -13.97 5.14 32.11
C ARG A 240 -14.64 4.69 30.82
N ILE A 241 -15.28 3.52 30.88
CA ILE A 241 -16.09 3.05 29.76
C ILE A 241 -17.35 3.89 29.59
N SER A 242 -17.85 3.86 28.36
CA SER A 242 -19.07 4.50 27.91
C SER A 242 -19.99 3.42 27.32
N SER A 243 -21.21 3.80 26.97
CA SER A 243 -22.16 2.88 26.33
C SER A 243 -23.01 3.61 25.30
N ASN A 244 -23.32 2.90 24.22
CA ASN A 244 -24.30 3.19 23.19
C ASN A 244 -25.33 2.04 23.13
N LEU A 245 -26.36 2.22 22.29
CA LEU A 245 -27.48 1.28 22.18
C LEU A 245 -27.19 0.11 21.24
N ASP A 246 -26.40 0.34 20.22
CA ASP A 246 -26.19 -0.55 19.09
C ASP A 246 -24.76 -1.08 19.01
N SER A 247 -24.61 -2.27 18.41
CA SER A 247 -23.33 -2.97 18.33
C SER A 247 -22.33 -2.37 17.34
N PRO A 248 -22.71 -1.80 16.17
CA PRO A 248 -21.74 -1.13 15.32
C PRO A 248 -21.25 0.17 15.97
N GLU A 249 -19.94 0.42 15.91
CA GLU A 249 -19.32 1.58 16.54
C GLU A 249 -18.96 2.69 15.54
N GLY A 250 -18.78 3.90 16.05
CA GLY A 250 -18.45 5.12 15.32
C GLY A 250 -16.99 5.24 14.89
N GLY A 251 -16.21 4.16 14.92
CA GLY A 251 -14.75 4.20 14.77
C GLY A 251 -14.24 4.77 13.44
N LEU A 252 -15.00 4.67 12.34
CA LEU A 252 -14.60 5.32 11.09
C LEU A 252 -14.55 6.84 11.22
N ASP A 253 -15.47 7.48 11.95
CA ASP A 253 -15.45 8.94 12.17
C ASP A 253 -14.20 9.37 12.93
N ALA A 254 -13.84 8.60 13.96
CA ALA A 254 -12.62 8.82 14.70
C ALA A 254 -11.36 8.62 13.84
N LEU A 255 -11.36 7.59 12.98
CA LEU A 255 -10.27 7.33 12.03
C LEU A 255 -10.10 8.49 11.04
N MET A 256 -11.19 9.10 10.56
CA MET A 256 -11.11 10.30 9.72
C MET A 256 -10.44 11.45 10.47
N GLN A 257 -10.87 11.72 11.71
CA GLN A 257 -10.32 12.83 12.49
C GLN A 257 -8.82 12.64 12.74
N ALA A 258 -8.42 11.43 13.14
CA ALA A 258 -7.02 11.10 13.39
C ALA A 258 -6.12 11.26 12.16
N THR A 259 -6.67 11.05 10.95
CA THR A 259 -5.92 11.05 9.68
C THR A 259 -6.04 12.35 8.88
N MET A 260 -6.91 13.29 9.29
CA MET A 260 -7.11 14.58 8.61
C MET A 260 -6.74 15.80 9.44
N CYS A 261 -6.85 15.71 10.77
CA CYS A 261 -6.60 16.84 11.66
C CYS A 261 -5.11 17.19 11.79
N GLU A 262 -4.80 18.48 11.64
CA GLU A 262 -3.45 19.01 11.87
C GLU A 262 -3.11 19.06 13.36
N GLN A 263 -4.13 19.20 14.20
CA GLN A 263 -4.05 19.29 15.66
C GLN A 263 -3.46 18.03 16.30
N ILE A 264 -3.49 16.88 15.60
CA ILE A 264 -2.84 15.66 16.07
C ILE A 264 -1.31 15.85 16.18
N GLY A 265 -0.73 16.69 15.32
CA GLY A 265 0.70 17.01 15.39
C GLY A 265 1.62 15.93 14.82
N TRP A 266 1.17 15.18 13.82
CA TRP A 266 1.97 14.19 13.08
C TRP A 266 3.26 14.80 12.52
N ARG A 267 4.43 14.27 12.90
CA ARG A 267 5.73 14.64 12.27
C ARG A 267 5.89 13.95 10.94
N ASN A 268 6.81 14.41 10.09
CA ASN A 268 7.17 13.73 8.85
C ASN A 268 8.10 12.53 9.10
N VAL A 269 7.59 11.54 9.83
CA VAL A 269 8.29 10.35 10.32
C VAL A 269 7.42 9.12 10.10
N THR A 270 7.76 7.95 10.65
CA THR A 270 6.85 6.79 10.62
C THR A 270 5.61 7.09 11.45
N ARG A 271 4.44 7.05 10.81
CA ARG A 271 3.13 7.36 11.42
C ARG A 271 2.31 6.09 11.51
N LEU A 272 2.14 5.56 12.72
CA LEU A 272 1.37 4.35 12.98
C LEU A 272 0.08 4.72 13.72
N LEU A 273 -1.05 4.17 13.27
CA LEU A 273 -2.33 4.29 13.97
C LEU A 273 -2.83 2.91 14.34
N VAL A 274 -2.92 2.61 15.63
CA VAL A 274 -3.53 1.38 16.13
C VAL A 274 -5.01 1.64 16.35
N PHE A 275 -5.87 0.93 15.61
CA PHE A 275 -7.32 0.98 15.73
C PHE A 275 -7.79 -0.25 16.50
N SER A 276 -8.29 -0.06 17.72
CA SER A 276 -8.62 -1.14 18.65
C SER A 276 -10.12 -1.19 18.95
N THR A 277 -10.79 -2.29 18.61
CA THR A 277 -12.23 -2.53 18.88
C THR A 277 -12.57 -4.02 18.79
N ASP A 278 -13.65 -4.45 19.44
CA ASP A 278 -14.24 -5.78 19.30
C ASP A 278 -15.49 -5.80 18.40
N ALA A 279 -15.85 -4.64 17.85
CA ALA A 279 -17.08 -4.42 17.10
C ALA A 279 -16.83 -4.12 15.61
N VAL A 280 -17.92 -4.22 14.84
CA VAL A 280 -17.96 -3.72 13.46
C VAL A 280 -18.16 -2.21 13.46
N PHE A 281 -17.91 -1.54 12.34
CA PHE A 281 -18.09 -0.09 12.23
C PHE A 281 -19.39 0.31 11.52
N HIS A 282 -19.91 1.47 11.87
CA HIS A 282 -20.98 2.12 11.10
C HIS A 282 -20.49 2.55 9.71
N ILE A 283 -21.20 2.08 8.68
CA ILE A 283 -21.13 2.61 7.31
C ILE A 283 -22.33 3.52 7.09
N ALA A 284 -22.24 4.46 6.14
CA ALA A 284 -23.37 5.29 5.71
C ALA A 284 -24.68 4.50 5.60
N GLY A 285 -25.67 4.94 6.37
CA GLY A 285 -27.00 4.39 6.36
C GLY A 285 -28.02 5.46 6.70
N LYS A 286 -29.15 5.42 5.99
CA LYS A 286 -30.29 6.35 6.10
C LYS A 286 -30.95 6.38 7.50
N LEU A 287 -30.64 5.39 8.35
CA LEU A 287 -31.28 5.15 9.64
C LEU A 287 -30.99 6.22 10.71
N SER A 288 -29.89 6.99 10.58
CA SER A 288 -29.51 8.01 11.57
C SER A 288 -30.00 9.43 11.24
N CYS A 289 -30.80 9.62 10.18
CA CYS A 289 -31.24 10.93 9.65
C CYS A 289 -30.12 11.92 9.31
N ILE A 290 -28.85 11.54 9.46
CA ILE A 290 -27.73 12.24 8.84
C ILE A 290 -27.72 11.81 7.37
N VAL A 291 -27.82 12.77 6.46
CA VAL A 291 -27.88 12.51 5.01
C VAL A 291 -26.66 13.06 4.27
N LEU A 292 -25.82 13.82 4.97
CA LEU A 292 -24.63 14.45 4.41
C LEU A 292 -23.43 13.49 4.48
N PRO A 293 -22.81 13.17 3.34
CA PRO A 293 -21.55 12.42 3.31
C PRO A 293 -20.42 13.16 4.02
N ASN A 294 -19.44 12.40 4.50
CA ASN A 294 -18.21 12.91 5.10
C ASN A 294 -17.41 13.65 4.03
N ASN A 295 -17.00 14.87 4.38
CA ASN A 295 -16.31 15.78 3.50
C ASN A 295 -14.77 15.60 3.52
N GLY A 296 -14.27 14.64 4.29
CA GLY A 296 -12.84 14.31 4.42
C GLY A 296 -12.02 15.41 5.08
N LYS A 297 -12.65 16.28 5.89
CA LYS A 297 -11.99 17.39 6.58
C LYS A 297 -11.98 17.18 8.09
N CYS A 298 -11.04 17.84 8.74
CA CYS A 298 -11.00 17.88 10.20
C CYS A 298 -12.18 18.68 10.73
N HIS A 299 -13.04 18.01 11.50
CA HIS A 299 -14.19 18.57 12.16
C HIS A 299 -14.43 17.84 13.46
N PHE A 300 -14.54 18.57 14.56
CA PHE A 300 -14.98 17.99 15.84
C PHE A 300 -16.50 17.69 15.86
N ILE A 301 -17.17 17.65 14.70
CA ILE A 301 -18.61 17.45 14.52
C ILE A 301 -18.88 16.43 13.40
N PHE A 302 -19.97 15.67 13.58
CA PHE A 302 -20.49 14.51 12.84
C PHE A 302 -20.40 14.51 11.32
N PHE A 303 -20.05 13.35 10.75
CA PHE A 303 -20.17 13.06 9.33
C PHE A 303 -20.48 11.57 9.05
N ILE A 304 -20.79 11.21 7.79
CA ILE A 304 -21.10 9.83 7.38
C ILE A 304 -20.10 9.27 6.35
N PHE A 305 -19.63 8.05 6.54
CA PHE A 305 -18.83 7.33 5.56
C PHE A 305 -19.63 6.68 4.43
N THR A 306 -19.67 7.27 3.24
CA THR A 306 -20.25 6.62 2.06
C THR A 306 -19.32 5.55 1.49
N LYS A 307 -19.91 4.44 1.04
CA LYS A 307 -19.25 3.20 0.60
C LYS A 307 -18.39 3.35 -0.68
N GLU A 308 -18.41 4.51 -1.33
CA GLU A 308 -18.04 4.64 -2.76
C GLU A 308 -16.78 5.47 -3.03
N LYS A 309 -16.08 6.00 -2.02
CA LYS A 309 -14.84 6.76 -2.25
C LYS A 309 -13.65 6.14 -1.54
N LYS A 310 -12.62 5.75 -2.30
CA LYS A 310 -11.26 5.55 -1.76
C LYS A 310 -10.84 6.85 -1.06
N PHE A 311 -10.61 6.79 0.24
CA PHE A 311 -10.17 7.96 1.00
C PHE A 311 -8.66 8.13 0.85
N LYS A 312 -8.25 9.26 0.29
CA LYS A 312 -6.84 9.65 0.28
C LYS A 312 -6.48 10.22 1.66
N LEU A 313 -5.83 9.43 2.49
CA LEU A 313 -5.35 9.87 3.80
C LEU A 313 -4.30 10.99 3.61
N LYS A 314 -4.44 12.11 4.33
CA LYS A 314 -3.55 13.27 4.17
C LYS A 314 -2.11 12.99 4.63
N TRP A 315 -1.96 12.15 5.65
CA TRP A 315 -0.70 12.00 6.39
C TRP A 315 0.05 10.68 6.13
N ASN A 316 -0.22 9.89 5.09
CA ASN A 316 0.48 8.60 4.88
C ASN A 316 0.55 7.74 6.17
N VAL A 317 -0.55 7.70 6.92
CA VAL A 317 -0.63 6.96 8.18
C VAL A 317 -0.81 5.49 7.86
N GLN A 318 0.03 4.65 8.46
CA GLN A 318 -0.13 3.20 8.39
C GLN A 318 -1.08 2.79 9.51
N ILE A 319 -2.24 2.27 9.12
CA ILE A 319 -3.26 1.82 10.06
C ILE A 319 -2.99 0.36 10.44
N ILE A 320 -3.23 0.01 11.69
CA ILE A 320 -3.12 -1.33 12.27
C ILE A 320 -4.46 -1.63 12.93
N PHE A 321 -5.20 -2.60 12.42
CA PHE A 321 -6.50 -3.00 12.98
C PHE A 321 -6.37 -4.07 14.07
N ALA A 322 -6.23 -3.65 15.33
CA ALA A 322 -6.21 -4.53 16.49
C ALA A 322 -7.65 -4.93 16.90
N VAL A 323 -8.20 -5.94 16.22
CA VAL A 323 -9.60 -6.37 16.41
C VAL A 323 -9.74 -7.79 16.92
N THR A 324 -10.86 -8.11 17.57
CA THR A 324 -11.16 -9.46 18.04
C THR A 324 -11.50 -10.42 16.90
N GLU A 325 -11.25 -11.72 17.12
CA GLU A 325 -11.37 -12.78 16.11
C GLU A 325 -12.70 -12.76 15.32
N LYS A 326 -13.81 -12.45 16.01
CA LYS A 326 -15.15 -12.45 15.42
C LYS A 326 -15.32 -11.46 14.27
N VAL A 327 -14.61 -10.32 14.32
CA VAL A 327 -14.77 -9.24 13.33
C VAL A 327 -13.62 -9.20 12.31
N VAL A 328 -12.55 -9.99 12.52
CA VAL A 328 -11.41 -10.10 11.60
C VAL A 328 -11.80 -10.26 10.13
N PRO A 329 -12.75 -11.15 9.74
CA PRO A 329 -13.11 -11.33 8.33
C PRO A 329 -13.62 -10.04 7.68
N LEU A 330 -14.37 -9.23 8.43
CA LEU A 330 -14.92 -7.97 7.95
C LEU A 330 -13.79 -6.96 7.71
N TYR A 331 -12.87 -6.79 8.65
CA TYR A 331 -11.78 -5.83 8.46
C TYR A 331 -10.78 -6.28 7.37
N LYS A 332 -10.49 -7.59 7.23
CA LYS A 332 -9.71 -8.12 6.10
C LYS A 332 -10.37 -7.84 4.74
N SER A 333 -11.69 -7.93 4.65
CA SER A 333 -12.39 -7.63 3.39
C SER A 333 -12.28 -6.16 2.97
N HIS A 334 -12.09 -5.25 3.92
CA HIS A 334 -11.95 -3.81 3.69
C HIS A 334 -10.49 -3.36 3.52
N GLU A 335 -9.51 -4.22 3.80
CA GLU A 335 -8.08 -3.99 3.56
C GLU A 335 -7.80 -3.64 2.09
N LYS A 336 -8.51 -4.31 1.16
CA LYS A 336 -8.40 -4.08 -0.29
C LYS A 336 -8.86 -2.68 -0.76
N LEU A 337 -9.42 -1.86 0.11
CA LEU A 337 -9.92 -0.53 -0.24
C LEU A 337 -8.84 0.55 -0.19
N ASN A 338 -7.69 0.31 0.44
CA ASN A 338 -6.65 1.33 0.56
C ASN A 338 -5.23 0.74 0.65
N ASP A 339 -4.39 1.03 -0.34
CA ASP A 339 -3.02 0.52 -0.47
C ASP A 339 -2.06 1.02 0.64
N SER A 340 -2.52 1.91 1.53
CA SER A 340 -1.78 2.43 2.70
C SER A 340 -2.17 1.78 4.04
N VAL A 341 -2.97 0.71 4.00
CA VAL A 341 -3.51 0.05 5.19
C VAL A 341 -2.78 -1.27 5.39
N GLY A 342 -2.06 -1.40 6.51
CA GLY A 342 -1.57 -2.69 6.99
C GLY A 342 -2.65 -3.39 7.83
N PHE A 343 -2.75 -4.70 7.74
CA PHE A 343 -3.72 -5.46 8.54
C PHE A 343 -3.01 -6.49 9.42
N ILE A 344 -3.14 -6.35 10.75
CA ILE A 344 -2.79 -7.42 11.69
C ILE A 344 -4.00 -7.71 12.57
N ALA A 345 -4.67 -8.82 12.28
CA ALA A 345 -5.68 -9.39 13.16
C ALA A 345 -5.03 -10.16 14.30
N PHE A 346 -5.47 -9.91 15.53
CA PHE A 346 -5.16 -10.77 16.67
C PHE A 346 -6.28 -11.80 16.83
N SER A 347 -5.99 -13.06 16.49
CA SER A 347 -6.95 -14.17 16.61
C SER A 347 -7.03 -14.76 18.01
N ASN A 348 -6.55 -14.06 19.04
CA ASN A 348 -6.65 -14.50 20.43
C ASN A 348 -6.70 -13.26 21.32
N ASN A 349 -7.25 -13.38 22.52
CA ASN A 349 -7.32 -12.36 23.58
C ASN A 349 -5.94 -11.87 24.09
N THR A 350 -4.95 -11.67 23.20
CA THR A 350 -3.52 -11.59 23.50
C THR A 350 -2.95 -10.18 23.49
N PHE A 351 -3.72 -9.15 23.14
CA PHE A 351 -3.31 -7.77 23.41
C PHE A 351 -3.40 -7.47 24.93
N SER A 352 -4.37 -8.09 25.61
CA SER A 352 -4.66 -7.92 27.03
C SER A 352 -3.84 -8.84 27.95
N ASN A 353 -3.53 -10.08 27.51
CA ASN A 353 -3.02 -11.11 28.43
C ASN A 353 -1.49 -11.20 28.61
N ASN A 354 -0.69 -10.40 27.90
CA ASN A 354 0.77 -10.42 28.09
C ASN A 354 1.40 -9.05 27.80
N ASN A 355 1.87 -8.35 28.84
CA ASN A 355 2.64 -7.10 28.73
C ASN A 355 3.85 -7.21 27.79
N ARG A 356 4.37 -8.42 27.54
CA ARG A 356 5.48 -8.64 26.59
C ARG A 356 5.06 -8.49 25.12
N ASN A 357 3.78 -8.56 24.78
CA ASN A 357 3.37 -8.64 23.38
C ASN A 357 3.34 -7.29 22.68
N PHE A 358 3.11 -6.14 23.33
CA PHE A 358 3.00 -4.86 22.61
C PHE A 358 4.30 -4.47 21.90
N CYS A 359 5.42 -4.55 22.61
CA CYS A 359 6.74 -4.28 22.04
C CYS A 359 7.20 -5.38 21.09
N THR A 360 6.86 -6.64 21.39
CA THR A 360 7.13 -7.75 20.46
C THR A 360 6.33 -7.58 19.15
N THR A 361 5.12 -7.04 19.24
CA THR A 361 4.27 -6.72 18.09
C THR A 361 4.82 -5.51 17.33
N LEU A 362 5.29 -4.45 18.00
CA LEU A 362 6.03 -3.33 17.37
C LEU A 362 7.35 -3.75 16.72
N SER A 363 8.06 -4.73 17.27
CA SER A 363 9.19 -5.35 16.59
C SER A 363 8.76 -6.26 15.44
N VAL A 364 7.64 -6.97 15.55
CA VAL A 364 7.06 -7.73 14.43
C VAL A 364 6.58 -6.77 13.33
N PHE A 365 6.09 -5.57 13.64
CA PHE A 365 5.82 -4.51 12.66
C PHE A 365 7.10 -4.02 11.98
N HIS A 366 8.23 -3.97 12.70
CA HIS A 366 9.53 -3.70 12.08
C HIS A 366 9.91 -4.78 11.05
N ILE A 367 9.57 -6.04 11.34
CA ILE A 367 9.83 -7.22 10.50
C ILE A 367 8.80 -7.36 9.35
N VAL A 368 7.52 -7.05 9.55
CA VAL A 368 6.48 -7.11 8.49
C VAL A 368 6.68 -6.01 7.45
N LEU A 369 7.32 -4.89 7.83
CA LEU A 369 7.84 -3.89 6.87
C LEU A 369 9.08 -4.38 6.09
N GLU A 370 9.66 -5.55 6.40
CA GLU A 370 10.73 -6.18 5.63
C GLU A 370 10.21 -7.05 4.46
N GLU A 371 8.90 -7.36 4.43
CA GLU A 371 8.28 -8.24 3.41
C GLU A 371 7.47 -7.50 2.33
N TYR A 372 7.48 -6.16 2.30
CA TYR A 372 6.82 -5.33 1.27
C TYR A 372 7.77 -4.36 0.56
#